data_AF-A0A6P2A6G5-F1
#
_entry.id   AF-A0A6P2A6G5-F1
#
_cell.length_a   1.000
_cell.length_b   1.000
_cell.length_c   1.000
_cell.angle_alpha   90.00
_cell.angle_beta   90.00
_cell.angle_gamma   90.00
#
_symmetry.space_group_name_H-M   'P 1'
#
loop_
_entity.id
_entity.type
_entity.pdbx_description
1 polymer ?
#
loop_
_entity_poly.entity_id
_entity_poly.type
_entity_poly.pdbx_seq_one_letter_code
_entity_poly.pdbx_strand_id
1 'polypeptide(L)'
;MKTKKLLARLAQFMNKDRATQREELEHIREVLKKLKKKEQRLREKLDSEPDDEERRELEGKLEVVHAQRTKGLERVKAIRNSRRESAGDPAPES
;
A
#
# COMPACT_ATOMS: atom_id res chain seq x y z
N MET A 1 0.75 -10.03 11.51
CA MET A 1 2.15 -9.79 11.10
C MET A 1 2.58 -8.37 11.50
N LYS A 2 3.86 -8.19 11.85
CA LYS A 2 4.47 -6.89 12.24
C LYS A 2 4.56 -5.94 11.02
N THR A 3 4.46 -4.62 11.21
CA THR A 3 4.44 -3.60 10.12
C THR A 3 5.64 -3.72 9.19
N LYS A 4 6.83 -3.90 9.77
CA LYS A 4 8.09 -4.03 9.02
C LYS A 4 8.03 -5.17 7.99
N LYS A 5 7.38 -6.29 8.30
CA LYS A 5 7.19 -7.40 7.33
C LYS A 5 6.27 -7.02 6.18
N LEU A 6 5.21 -6.24 6.42
CA LEU A 6 4.31 -5.77 5.35
C LEU A 6 5.04 -4.83 4.39
N LEU A 7 5.82 -3.89 4.95
CA LEU A 7 6.62 -2.95 4.17
C LEU A 7 7.70 -3.66 3.34
N ALA A 8 8.44 -4.59 3.95
CA ALA A 8 9.45 -5.37 3.24
C ALA A 8 8.86 -6.20 2.09
N ARG A 9 7.69 -6.80 2.32
CA ARG A 9 6.99 -7.57 1.28
C ARG A 9 6.57 -6.65 0.13
N LEU A 10 6.01 -5.48 0.44
CA LEU A 10 5.64 -4.48 -0.56
C LEU A 10 6.86 -4.03 -1.38
N ALA A 11 7.99 -3.75 -0.74
CA ALA A 11 9.22 -3.35 -1.42
C ALA A 11 9.77 -4.43 -2.35
N GLN A 12 9.80 -5.70 -1.90
CA GLN A 12 10.20 -6.81 -2.76
C GLN A 12 9.34 -6.93 -4.02
N PHE A 13 8.04 -6.65 -3.91
CA PHE A 13 7.14 -6.69 -5.07
C PHE A 13 7.36 -5.55 -6.06
N MET A 14 7.84 -4.39 -5.60
CA MET A 14 8.10 -3.28 -6.52
C MET A 14 9.27 -3.57 -7.48
N ASN A 15 10.19 -4.46 -7.08
CA ASN A 15 11.44 -4.76 -7.79
C ASN A 15 11.42 -6.05 -8.63
N LYS A 16 10.31 -6.81 -8.69
CA LYS A 16 10.24 -8.08 -9.43
C LYS A 16 9.62 -7.96 -10.83
N ASP A 17 10.03 -8.87 -11.70
CA ASP A 17 9.78 -8.88 -13.15
C ASP A 17 8.36 -9.31 -13.55
N ARG A 18 7.93 -8.94 -14.76
CA ARG A 18 6.52 -8.89 -15.20
C ARG A 18 5.80 -10.24 -15.46
N ALA A 19 6.44 -11.39 -15.26
CA ALA A 19 5.91 -12.68 -15.73
C ALA A 19 4.90 -13.39 -14.79
N THR A 20 4.78 -12.98 -13.51
CA THR A 20 3.94 -13.64 -12.47
C THR A 20 2.76 -12.77 -11.98
N GLN A 21 2.28 -11.86 -12.82
CA GLN A 21 1.55 -10.66 -12.41
C GLN A 21 0.15 -10.82 -11.80
N ARG A 22 -0.58 -11.92 -12.05
CA ARG A 22 -1.98 -12.03 -11.59
C ARG A 22 -2.10 -12.39 -10.12
N GLU A 23 -1.41 -13.46 -9.70
CA GLU A 23 -1.27 -13.83 -8.28
C GLU A 23 -0.52 -12.72 -7.51
N GLU A 24 0.47 -12.08 -8.15
CA GLU A 24 1.18 -10.95 -7.55
C GLU A 24 0.28 -9.73 -7.31
N LEU A 25 -0.62 -9.39 -8.24
CA LEU A 25 -1.59 -8.30 -8.04
C LEU A 25 -2.54 -8.59 -6.87
N GLU A 26 -3.00 -9.83 -6.72
CA GLU A 26 -3.82 -10.21 -5.58
C GLU A 26 -3.04 -10.12 -4.26
N HIS A 27 -1.80 -10.59 -4.25
CA HIS A 27 -0.92 -10.48 -3.09
C HIS A 27 -0.63 -9.03 -2.70
N ILE A 28 -0.39 -8.15 -3.69
CA ILE A 28 -0.17 -6.72 -3.45
C ILE A 28 -1.46 -6.09 -2.91
N ARG A 29 -2.62 -6.40 -3.47
CA ARG A 29 -3.93 -5.92 -2.95
C ARG A 29 -4.16 -6.36 -1.52
N GLU A 30 -3.82 -7.59 -1.16
CA GLU A 30 -3.92 -8.10 0.20
C GLU A 30 -3.00 -7.36 1.18
N VAL A 31 -1.76 -7.06 0.75
CA VAL A 31 -0.83 -6.23 1.55
C VAL A 31 -1.37 -4.81 1.71
N LEU A 32 -1.89 -4.20 0.64
CA LEU A 32 -2.48 -2.85 0.67
C LEU A 32 -3.72 -2.78 1.58
N LYS A 33 -4.57 -3.81 1.57
CA LYS A 33 -5.73 -3.92 2.46
C LYS A 33 -5.31 -3.99 3.92
N LYS A 34 -4.23 -4.73 4.22
CA LYS A 34 -3.64 -4.79 5.56
C LYS A 34 -3.01 -3.47 5.99
N LEU A 35 -2.35 -2.75 5.07
CA LEU A 35 -1.83 -1.41 5.32
C LEU A 35 -2.95 -0.40 5.59
N LYS A 36 -4.04 -0.42 4.80
CA LYS A 36 -5.23 0.42 5.04
C LYS A 36 -5.80 0.21 6.45
N LYS A 37 -6.02 -1.05 6.86
CA LYS A 37 -6.51 -1.37 8.22
C LYS A 37 -5.55 -0.88 9.29
N LYS A 38 -4.24 -0.90 9.03
CA LYS A 38 -3.23 -0.46 9.97
C LYS A 38 -3.17 1.06 10.10
N GLU A 39 -3.27 1.77 8.98
CA GLU A 39 -3.38 3.22 8.93
C GLU A 39 -4.61 3.69 9.73
N GLN A 40 -5.77 3.05 9.53
CA GLN A 40 -6.99 3.37 10.26
C GLN A 40 -6.81 3.19 11.78
N ARG A 41 -6.24 2.06 12.21
CA ARG A 41 -5.95 1.82 13.64
C ARG A 41 -4.93 2.79 14.22
N LEU A 42 -3.98 3.27 13.43
CA LEU A 42 -3.01 4.27 13.88
C LEU A 42 -3.67 5.63 14.06
N ARG A 43 -4.60 6.01 13.16
CA ARG A 43 -5.42 7.22 13.32
C ARG A 43 -6.31 7.15 14.55
N GLU A 44 -7.06 6.05 14.71
CA GLU A 44 -7.92 5.84 15.88
C GLU A 44 -7.14 5.93 17.19
N LYS A 45 -5.93 5.37 17.23
CA LYS A 45 -5.03 5.50 18.40
C LYS A 45 -4.55 6.92 18.61
N LEU A 46 -4.15 7.61 17.54
CA LEU A 46 -3.68 8.98 17.59
C LEU A 46 -4.75 9.94 18.14
N ASP A 47 -6.00 9.72 17.77
CA ASP A 47 -7.14 10.55 18.19
C ASP A 47 -7.44 10.41 19.69
N SER A 48 -7.06 9.27 20.30
CA SER A 48 -7.28 8.98 21.72
C SER A 48 -6.02 9.04 22.56
N GLU A 49 -4.87 9.43 22.01
CA GLU A 49 -3.59 9.44 22.72
C GLU A 49 -3.35 10.82 23.36
N PRO A 50 -3.42 10.95 24.69
CA PRO A 50 -3.17 12.22 25.38
C PRO A 50 -1.67 12.55 25.52
N ASP A 51 -0.78 11.56 25.41
CA ASP A 51 0.66 11.80 25.57
C ASP A 51 1.29 12.35 24.28
N ASP A 52 1.91 13.53 24.38
CA ASP A 52 2.48 14.22 23.22
C ASP A 52 3.67 13.48 22.58
N GLU A 53 4.44 12.71 23.36
CA GLU A 53 5.58 11.95 22.85
C GLU A 53 5.11 10.71 22.09
N GLU A 54 4.18 9.95 22.67
CA GLU A 54 3.53 8.81 22.03
C GLU A 54 2.75 9.25 20.78
N ARG A 55 2.09 10.41 20.84
CA ARG A 55 1.37 11.00 19.70
C ARG A 55 2.30 11.29 18.52
N ARG A 56 3.48 11.88 18.77
CA ARG A 56 4.50 12.09 17.71
C ARG A 56 5.02 10.77 17.15
N GLU A 57 5.22 9.75 17.99
CA GLU A 57 5.67 8.44 17.52
C GLU A 57 4.60 7.76 16.64
N LEU A 58 3.33 7.89 17.00
CA LEU A 58 2.19 7.42 16.23
C LEU A 58 2.04 8.17 14.90
N GLU A 59 2.24 9.49 14.89
CA GLU A 59 2.26 10.32 13.67
C GLU A 59 3.33 9.86 12.69
N GLY A 60 4.58 9.69 13.16
CA GLY A 60 5.67 9.21 12.30
C GLY A 60 5.40 7.81 11.74
N LYS A 61 4.84 6.91 12.54
CA LYS A 61 4.40 5.58 12.08
C LYS A 61 3.28 5.69 11.04
N LEU A 62 2.31 6.57 11.26
CA LEU A 62 1.18 6.79 10.37
C LEU A 62 1.65 7.33 9.02
N GLU A 63 2.56 8.31 9.02
CA GLU A 63 3.13 8.91 7.81
C GLU A 63 3.84 7.86 6.95
N VAL A 64 4.71 7.05 7.56
CA VAL A 64 5.42 5.98 6.85
C VAL A 64 4.44 4.96 6.26
N VAL A 65 3.42 4.54 7.02
CA VAL A 65 2.41 3.59 6.54
C VAL A 65 1.57 4.19 5.41
N HIS A 66 1.16 5.44 5.53
CA HIS A 66 0.38 6.15 4.52
C HIS A 66 1.19 6.31 3.22
N ALA A 67 2.42 6.82 3.29
CA ALA A 67 3.29 6.99 2.13
C ALA A 67 3.54 5.67 1.39
N GLN A 68 3.79 4.58 2.14
CA GLN A 68 4.01 3.25 1.55
C GLN A 68 2.74 2.69 0.91
N ARG A 69 1.58 2.88 1.53
CA ARG A 69 0.29 2.47 0.96
C ARG A 69 0.00 3.22 -0.35
N THR A 70 0.21 4.53 -0.38
CA THR A 70 -0.02 5.37 -1.57
C THR A 70 0.89 4.94 -2.71
N LYS A 71 2.20 4.78 -2.47
CA LYS A 71 3.15 4.26 -3.47
C LYS A 71 2.74 2.89 -4.02
N GLY A 72 2.29 1.98 -3.15
CA GLY A 72 1.83 0.67 -3.58
C GLY A 72 0.54 0.72 -4.43
N LEU A 73 -0.40 1.63 -4.13
CA LEU A 73 -1.61 1.84 -4.94
C LEU A 73 -1.27 2.39 -6.33
N GLU A 74 -0.37 3.37 -6.40
CA GLU A 74 0.12 3.92 -7.67
C GLU A 74 0.78 2.84 -8.53
N ARG A 75 1.61 1.98 -7.93
CA ARG A 75 2.24 0.86 -8.63
C ARG A 75 1.20 -0.12 -9.19
N VAL A 76 0.16 -0.47 -8.43
CA VAL A 76 -0.94 -1.32 -8.91
C VAL A 76 -1.68 -0.66 -10.08
N LYS A 77 -1.95 0.64 -10.00
CA LYS A 77 -2.58 1.41 -11.08
C LYS A 77 -1.71 1.40 -12.34
N ALA A 78 -0.40 1.63 -12.20
CA ALA A 78 0.55 1.61 -13.30
C ALA A 78 0.62 0.23 -13.98
N ILE A 79 0.70 -0.86 -13.20
CA ILE A 79 0.69 -2.23 -13.74
C ILE A 79 -0.62 -2.52 -14.49
N ARG A 80 -1.76 -2.08 -13.94
CA ARG A 80 -3.06 -2.24 -14.60
C ARG A 80 -3.14 -1.47 -15.91
N ASN A 81 -2.65 -0.23 -15.94
CA ASN A 81 -2.66 0.62 -17.12
C ASN A 81 -1.72 0.09 -18.20
N SER A 82 -0.49 -0.31 -17.85
CA SER A 82 0.44 -0.91 -18.81
C SER A 82 -0.11 -2.21 -19.43
N ARG A 83 -0.86 -3.00 -18.64
CA ARG A 83 -1.53 -4.22 -19.14
C ARG A 83 -2.62 -3.89 -20.16
N ARG A 84 -3.32 -2.78 -19.93
CA ARG A 84 -4.40 -2.33 -20.79
C ARG A 84 -3.89 -1.80 -22.13
N GLU A 85 -2.83 -1.01 -22.09
CA GLU A 85 -2.14 -0.51 -23.29
C GLU A 85 -1.57 -1.66 -24.13
N SER A 86 -1.02 -2.70 -23.49
CA SER A 86 -0.55 -3.90 -24.19
C SER A 86 -1.66 -4.83 -24.71
N ALA A 87 -2.90 -4.68 -24.23
CA ALA A 87 -4.04 -5.52 -24.61
C ALA A 87 -5.01 -4.85 -25.60
N GLY A 88 -4.75 -3.60 -26.02
CA GLY A 88 -5.57 -2.89 -27.00
C GLY A 88 -6.96 -2.44 -26.52
N ASP A 89 -7.17 -2.34 -25.21
CA ASP A 89 -8.52 -2.17 -24.62
C ASP A 89 -8.76 -0.68 -24.23
N PRO A 90 -9.70 0.07 -24.84
CA PRO A 90 -9.85 1.51 -24.61
C PRO A 90 -10.40 1.85 -23.22
N ALA A 91 -10.02 3.02 -22.66
CA ALA A 91 -10.39 3.59 -21.35
C ALA A 91 -11.88 3.44 -20.98
N PRO A 92 -12.33 3.14 -19.72
CA PRO A 92 -13.73 3.41 -19.44
C PRO A 92 -13.87 4.93 -19.43
N GLU A 93 -14.80 5.44 -20.23
CA GLU A 93 -15.23 6.83 -20.11
C GLU A 93 -15.71 7.07 -18.68
N SER A 94 -15.38 8.26 -18.18
CA SER A 94 -15.55 8.66 -16.78
C SER A 94 -17.01 8.85 -16.38
#